data_AF-A0A521S9J7-F1
#
_entry.id   AF-A0A521S9J7-F1
#
_cell.length_a   1.000
_cell.length_b   1.000
_cell.length_c   1.000
_cell.angle_alpha   90.00
_cell.angle_beta   90.00
_cell.angle_gamma   90.00
#
_symmetry.space_group_name_H-M   'P 1'
#
loop_
_entity.id
_entity.type
_entity.pdbx_description
1 polymer ?
#
loop_
_entity_poly.entity_id
_entity_poly.type
_entity_poly.pdbx_seq_one_letter_code
_entity_poly.pdbx_strand_id
1 'polypeptide(L)'
;MTRALVAALADLHGGAFVAGTLVVGALLPVATLIDGICILVRLRRRARVLAASRALCPAGHEVDLVGGWRCEGCGAGFDGHGLDRCPCCGAVAARVTCACGRYVANPLFADLDAP
;
A
#
# COMPACT_ATOMS: atom_id res chain seq x y z
N MET A 1 15.91 57.60 8.16
CA MET A 1 15.00 56.67 8.86
C MET A 1 14.75 55.35 8.11
N THR A 2 14.96 55.26 6.80
CA THR A 2 14.70 54.05 5.99
C THR A 2 15.68 52.88 6.21
N ARG A 3 16.97 53.15 6.48
CA ARG A 3 17.98 52.09 6.69
C ARG A 3 17.77 51.26 7.97
N ALA A 4 17.32 51.88 9.05
CA ALA A 4 17.09 51.19 10.33
C ALA A 4 15.87 50.23 10.26
N LEU A 5 14.85 50.63 9.49
CA LEU A 5 13.64 49.81 9.27
C LEU A 5 13.93 48.58 8.39
N VAL A 6 14.78 48.73 7.38
CA VAL A 6 15.19 47.61 6.50
C VAL A 6 16.05 46.59 7.25
N ALA A 7 16.95 47.03 8.13
CA ALA A 7 17.76 46.12 8.95
C ALA A 7 16.90 45.32 9.96
N ALA A 8 15.94 45.97 10.62
CA ALA A 8 15.02 45.29 11.55
C ALA A 8 14.11 44.26 10.85
N LEU A 9 13.65 44.57 9.62
CA LEU A 9 12.87 43.63 8.81
C LEU A 9 13.68 42.43 8.32
N ALA A 10 14.98 42.61 8.06
CA ALA A 10 15.90 41.53 7.68
C ALA A 10 16.21 40.59 8.86
N ASP A 11 16.38 41.13 10.07
CA ASP A 11 16.58 40.33 11.29
C ASP A 11 15.32 39.54 11.68
N LEU A 12 14.13 40.14 11.53
CA LEU A 12 12.85 39.46 11.74
C LEU A 12 12.59 38.33 10.72
N HIS A 13 12.98 38.53 9.45
CA HIS A 13 12.90 37.48 8.43
C HIS A 13 13.94 36.39 8.64
N GLY A 14 15.16 36.72 9.07
CA GLY A 14 16.24 35.76 9.31
C GLY A 14 15.90 34.78 10.43
N GLY A 15 15.39 35.26 11.56
CA GLY A 15 15.03 34.42 12.70
C GLY A 15 13.87 33.46 12.41
N ALA A 16 12.81 33.94 11.77
CA ALA A 16 11.66 33.11 11.39
C ALA A 16 12.02 32.08 10.30
N PHE A 17 12.89 32.44 9.35
CA PHE A 17 13.34 31.55 8.30
C PHE A 17 14.27 30.44 8.82
N VAL A 18 15.20 30.77 9.74
CA VAL A 18 16.08 29.79 10.38
C VAL A 18 15.27 28.85 11.28
N ALA A 19 14.33 29.38 12.07
CA ALA A 19 13.42 28.56 12.87
C ALA A 19 12.56 27.64 12.01
N GLY A 20 12.00 28.14 10.90
CA GLY A 20 11.23 27.34 9.95
C GLY A 20 12.06 26.23 9.31
N THR A 21 13.30 26.52 8.92
CA THR A 21 14.20 25.53 8.31
C THR A 21 14.61 24.44 9.31
N LEU A 22 14.84 24.78 10.58
CA LEU A 22 15.12 23.80 11.63
C LEU A 22 13.90 22.91 11.92
N VAL A 23 12.70 23.49 11.98
CA VAL A 23 11.46 22.73 12.18
C VAL A 23 11.20 21.79 11.01
N VAL A 24 11.31 22.25 9.76
CA VAL A 24 11.15 21.41 8.58
C VAL A 24 12.25 20.34 8.54
N GLY A 25 13.50 20.71 8.79
CA GLY A 25 14.63 19.78 8.85
C GLY A 25 14.48 18.70 9.92
N ALA A 26 13.79 18.99 11.03
CA ALA A 26 13.48 18.02 12.08
C ALA A 26 12.24 17.17 11.77
N LEU A 27 11.21 17.74 11.14
CA LEU A 27 9.96 17.04 10.83
C LEU A 27 10.06 16.14 9.59
N LEU A 28 10.82 16.54 8.58
CA LEU A 28 11.00 15.75 7.35
C LEU A 28 11.53 14.33 7.61
N PRO A 29 12.61 14.10 8.40
CA PRO A 29 13.09 12.76 8.67
C PRO A 29 12.05 11.93 9.44
N VAL A 30 11.32 12.55 10.38
CA VAL A 30 10.25 11.87 11.11
C VAL A 30 9.12 11.43 10.18
N ALA A 31 8.66 12.33 9.30
CA ALA A 31 7.62 12.02 8.32
C ALA A 31 8.08 10.89 7.36
N THR A 32 9.29 11.00 6.80
CA THR A 32 9.83 9.96 5.91
C THR A 32 10.02 8.61 6.61
N LEU A 33 10.35 8.61 7.90
CA LEU A 33 10.45 7.40 8.70
C LEU A 33 9.07 6.76 8.93
N ILE A 34 8.06 7.56 9.27
CA ILE A 34 6.67 7.07 9.42
C ILE A 34 6.15 6.49 8.11
N ASP A 35 6.35 7.19 6.99
CA ASP A 35 5.95 6.71 5.67
C ASP A 35 6.68 5.41 5.31
N GLY A 36 7.99 5.35 5.55
CA GLY A 36 8.79 4.14 5.36
C GLY A 36 8.28 2.95 6.18
N ILE A 37 7.94 3.16 7.45
CA ILE A 37 7.36 2.13 8.32
C ILE A 37 5.99 1.68 7.79
N CYS A 38 5.13 2.62 7.41
CA CYS A 38 3.81 2.33 6.85
C CYS A 38 3.91 1.48 5.57
N ILE A 39 4.82 1.85 4.65
CA ILE A 39 5.11 1.09 3.43
C ILE A 39 5.60 -0.31 3.78
N LEU A 40 6.55 -0.44 4.70
CA LEU A 40 7.11 -1.73 5.09
C LEU A 40 6.07 -2.65 5.74
N VAL A 41 5.20 -2.11 6.60
CA VAL A 41 4.08 -2.86 7.19
C VAL A 41 3.09 -3.31 6.12
N ARG A 42 2.75 -2.44 5.17
CA ARG A 42 1.88 -2.80 4.03
C ARG A 42 2.51 -3.93 3.22
N LEU A 43 3.77 -3.79 2.80
CA LEU A 43 4.48 -4.82 2.03
C LEU A 43 4.55 -6.16 2.77
N ARG A 44 4.84 -6.15 4.08
CA ARG A 44 4.82 -7.38 4.89
C ARG A 44 3.43 -8.02 4.96
N ARG A 45 2.36 -7.23 5.11
CA ARG A 45 0.99 -7.75 5.08
C ARG A 45 0.65 -8.34 3.72
N ARG A 46 1.00 -7.65 2.61
CA ARG A 46 0.80 -8.15 1.25
C ARG A 46 1.54 -9.48 1.03
N ALA A 47 2.81 -9.56 1.42
CA ALA A 47 3.61 -10.78 1.31
C ALA A 47 3.05 -11.94 2.14
N ARG A 48 2.53 -11.67 3.35
CA ARG A 48 1.89 -12.70 4.18
C ARG A 48 0.64 -13.29 3.52
N VAL A 49 -0.21 -12.46 2.90
CA VAL A 49 -1.41 -12.95 2.21
C VAL A 49 -1.04 -13.79 0.98
N LEU A 50 -0.03 -13.36 0.21
CA LEU A 50 0.45 -14.12 -0.96
C LEU A 50 1.15 -15.44 -0.59
N ALA A 51 1.67 -15.55 0.63
CA ALA A 51 2.28 -16.77 1.15
C ALA A 51 1.30 -17.65 1.95
N ALA A 52 0.08 -17.17 2.21
CA ALA A 52 -0.87 -17.91 3.01
C ALA A 52 -1.61 -18.92 2.14
N SER A 53 -1.73 -20.16 2.62
CA SER A 53 -2.57 -21.15 1.95
C SER A 53 -4.07 -20.88 2.12
N ARG A 54 -4.43 -20.04 3.09
CA ARG A 54 -5.80 -19.72 3.47
C ARG A 54 -5.96 -18.25 3.83
N ALA A 55 -7.12 -17.69 3.54
CA ALA A 55 -7.48 -16.34 3.96
C ALA A 55 -8.92 -16.29 4.47
N LEU A 56 -9.19 -15.33 5.36
CA LEU A 56 -10.53 -15.04 5.82
C LEU A 56 -11.20 -14.05 4.86
N CYS A 57 -12.40 -14.39 4.40
CA CYS A 57 -13.23 -13.45 3.67
C CYS A 57 -13.77 -12.37 4.63
N PRO A 58 -14.29 -11.24 4.13
CA PRO A 58 -14.87 -10.19 4.98
C PRO A 58 -16.08 -10.64 5.81
N ALA A 59 -16.68 -11.80 5.52
CA ALA A 59 -17.73 -12.40 6.34
C ALA A 59 -17.20 -13.36 7.42
N GLY A 60 -15.88 -13.57 7.50
CA GLY A 60 -15.25 -14.46 8.48
C GLY A 60 -15.14 -15.94 8.04
N HIS A 61 -15.52 -16.27 6.80
CA HIS A 61 -15.31 -17.63 6.28
C HIS A 61 -13.88 -17.82 5.81
N GLU A 62 -13.34 -19.01 6.08
CA GLU A 62 -12.03 -19.42 5.58
C GLU A 62 -12.14 -19.83 4.10
N VAL A 63 -11.24 -19.30 3.28
CA VAL A 63 -11.14 -19.57 1.86
C VAL A 63 -9.76 -20.16 1.62
N ASP A 64 -9.70 -21.37 1.08
CA ASP A 64 -8.45 -21.94 0.60
C ASP A 64 -7.97 -21.14 -0.61
N LEU A 65 -6.75 -20.61 -0.52
CA LEU A 65 -6.08 -19.89 -1.61
C LEU A 65 -5.23 -20.83 -2.46
N VAL A 66 -4.92 -22.03 -1.96
CA VAL A 66 -4.14 -23.04 -2.68
C VAL A 66 -5.06 -24.17 -3.10
N GLY A 67 -5.09 -24.48 -4.40
CA GLY A 67 -5.95 -25.52 -4.96
C GLY A 67 -6.11 -25.36 -6.47
N GLY A 68 -7.18 -25.94 -7.01
CA GLY A 68 -7.53 -25.81 -8.42
C GLY A 68 -8.28 -24.51 -8.71
N TRP A 69 -7.73 -23.71 -9.62
CA TRP A 69 -8.26 -22.41 -10.03
C TRP A 69 -8.54 -22.38 -11.52
N ARG A 70 -9.45 -21.50 -11.92
CA ARG A 70 -9.74 -21.21 -13.32
C ARG A 70 -9.41 -19.76 -13.62
N CYS A 71 -8.54 -19.52 -14.59
CA CYS A 71 -8.17 -18.17 -15.00
C CYS A 71 -9.35 -17.45 -15.66
N GLU A 72 -9.69 -16.25 -15.20
CA GLU A 72 -10.76 -15.43 -15.81
C GLU A 72 -10.35 -14.89 -17.20
N GLY A 73 -9.05 -14.69 -17.44
CA GLY A 73 -8.55 -14.13 -18.71
C GLY A 73 -8.52 -15.12 -19.87
N CYS A 74 -8.02 -16.35 -19.64
CA CYS A 74 -7.89 -17.37 -20.69
C CYS A 74 -8.77 -18.61 -20.48
N GLY A 75 -9.45 -18.73 -19.34
CA GLY A 75 -10.32 -19.86 -19.03
C GLY A 75 -9.61 -21.16 -18.62
N ALA A 76 -8.27 -21.19 -18.65
CA ALA A 76 -7.48 -22.37 -18.31
C ALA A 76 -7.61 -22.74 -16.82
N GLY A 77 -7.73 -24.05 -16.54
CA GLY A 77 -7.63 -24.60 -15.20
C GLY A 77 -6.18 -24.83 -14.81
N PHE A 78 -5.80 -24.51 -13.59
CA PHE A 78 -4.45 -24.76 -13.06
C PHE A 78 -4.51 -24.99 -11.56
N ASP A 79 -3.61 -25.84 -11.05
CA ASP A 79 -3.41 -26.00 -9.61
C ASP A 79 -2.32 -25.03 -9.13
N GLY A 80 -2.58 -24.32 -8.04
CA GLY A 80 -1.66 -23.33 -7.50
C GLY A 80 -2.33 -22.36 -6.55
N HIS A 81 -1.77 -21.15 -6.48
CA HIS A 81 -2.31 -20.10 -5.63
C HIS A 81 -3.28 -19.20 -6.40
N GLY A 82 -4.50 -19.01 -5.89
CA GLY A 82 -5.60 -18.35 -6.60
C GLY A 82 -5.40 -16.86 -6.86
N LEU A 83 -4.43 -16.24 -6.15
CA LEU A 83 -4.03 -14.85 -6.35
C LEU A 83 -2.72 -14.69 -7.14
N ASP A 84 -2.13 -15.81 -7.61
CA ASP A 84 -0.90 -15.78 -8.40
C ASP A 84 -1.21 -15.62 -9.90
N ARG A 85 -0.16 -15.49 -10.72
CA ARG A 85 -0.27 -15.40 -12.18
C ARG A 85 -0.70 -16.73 -12.75
N CYS A 86 -1.60 -16.66 -13.73
CA CYS A 86 -1.93 -17.81 -14.54
C CYS A 86 -0.67 -18.32 -15.27
N PRO A 87 -0.31 -19.60 -15.14
CA PRO A 87 0.87 -20.16 -15.81
C PRO A 87 0.73 -20.18 -17.34
N CYS A 88 -0.50 -20.10 -17.87
CA CYS A 88 -0.75 -20.14 -19.30
C CYS A 88 -0.65 -18.76 -19.98
N CYS A 89 -1.27 -17.72 -19.41
CA CYS A 89 -1.35 -16.39 -20.03
C CYS A 89 -0.71 -15.27 -19.21
N GLY A 90 -0.24 -15.54 -17.99
CA GLY A 90 0.38 -14.54 -17.11
C GLY A 90 -0.60 -13.58 -16.43
N ALA A 91 -1.91 -13.67 -16.70
CA ALA A 91 -2.92 -12.83 -16.06
C ALA A 91 -2.95 -13.09 -14.54
N VAL A 92 -3.04 -12.04 -13.74
CA VAL A 92 -3.10 -12.14 -12.27
C VAL A 92 -4.54 -11.94 -11.83
N ALA A 93 -5.07 -12.82 -10.98
CA ALA A 93 -6.42 -12.66 -10.47
C ALA A 93 -6.49 -11.48 -9.50
N ALA A 94 -7.42 -10.55 -9.73
CA ALA A 94 -7.67 -9.43 -8.82
C ALA A 94 -8.38 -9.86 -7.54
N ARG A 95 -9.12 -10.97 -7.57
CA ARG A 95 -9.94 -11.43 -6.46
C ARG A 95 -10.18 -12.94 -6.52
N VAL A 96 -10.43 -13.52 -5.36
CA VAL A 96 -10.88 -14.92 -5.20
C VAL A 96 -12.26 -14.91 -4.54
N THR A 97 -13.23 -15.56 -5.18
CA THR A 97 -14.62 -15.58 -4.70
C THR A 97 -14.79 -16.63 -3.59
N CYS A 98 -15.37 -16.23 -2.48
CA CYS A 98 -15.80 -17.11 -1.39
C CYS A 98 -17.18 -17.70 -1.73
N ALA A 99 -17.50 -18.87 -1.17
CA ALA A 99 -18.81 -19.49 -1.28
C ALA A 99 -19.98 -18.60 -0.79
N CYS A 100 -19.72 -17.63 0.08
CA CYS A 100 -20.74 -16.67 0.53
C CYS A 100 -21.00 -15.52 -0.45
N GLY A 101 -20.37 -15.52 -1.63
CA GLY A 101 -20.51 -14.48 -2.65
C GLY A 101 -19.65 -13.22 -2.42
N ARG A 102 -18.99 -13.09 -1.26
CA ARG A 102 -17.92 -12.09 -1.06
C ARG A 102 -16.62 -12.57 -1.68
N TYR A 103 -15.63 -11.69 -1.77
CA TYR A 103 -14.32 -12.01 -2.33
C TYR A 103 -13.17 -11.63 -1.40
N VAL A 104 -12.06 -12.33 -1.55
CA VAL A 104 -10.75 -11.96 -1.00
C VAL A 104 -10.01 -11.20 -2.09
N ALA A 105 -9.73 -9.93 -1.85
CA ALA A 105 -9.01 -9.09 -2.80
C ALA A 105 -7.53 -9.46 -2.84
N ASN A 106 -6.94 -9.41 -4.03
CA ASN A 106 -5.51 -9.55 -4.19
C ASN A 106 -4.82 -8.30 -3.65
N PRO A 107 -3.91 -8.42 -2.66
CA PRO A 107 -3.21 -7.26 -2.12
C PRO A 107 -2.38 -6.48 -3.14
N LEU A 108 -2.03 -7.08 -4.29
CA LEU A 108 -1.33 -6.42 -5.38
C LEU A 108 -2.21 -5.40 -6.13
N PHE A 109 -3.53 -5.60 -6.11
CA PHE A 109 -4.50 -4.75 -6.81
C PHE A 109 -5.43 -4.00 -5.86
N ALA A 110 -5.19 -4.08 -4.55
CA ALA A 110 -6.04 -3.44 -3.53
C ALA A 110 -6.20 -1.91 -3.72
N ASP A 111 -5.28 -1.27 -4.43
CA ASP A 111 -5.33 0.17 -4.71
C ASP A 111 -6.22 0.51 -5.94
N LEU A 112 -6.61 -0.49 -6.74
CA LEU A 112 -7.50 -0.32 -7.91
C LEU A 112 -8.99 -0.40 -7.55
N ASP A 113 -9.33 -0.90 -6.37
CA ASP A 113 -10.70 -1.03 -5.86
C ASP A 113 -11.11 0.18 -4.97
N ALA A 114 -10.29 1.23 -4.90
CA ALA A 114 -10.69 2.48 -4.26
C ALA A 114 -11.74 3.19 -5.15
N PRO A 115 -12.91 3.56 -4.61
CA PRO A 115 -14.01 4.16 -5.37
C PRO A 115 -13.64 5.50 -6.02
#